data_AF-A0A484UM09-F1
#
_entry.id   AF-A0A484UM09-F1
#
_cell.length_a   1.000
_cell.length_b   1.000
_cell.length_c   1.000
_cell.angle_alpha   90.00
_cell.angle_beta   90.00
_cell.angle_gamma   90.00
#
_symmetry.space_group_name_H-M   'P 1'
#
loop_
_entity.id
_entity.type
_entity.pdbx_description
1 polymer ?
#
loop_
_entity_poly.entity_id
_entity_poly.type
_entity_poly.pdbx_seq_one_letter_code
_entity_poly.pdbx_strand_id
1 'polypeptide(L)'
;MLSPEEKRQLQDAMTAVRLRASQALGHANGAAQAVAFVGTLHGNLDAVITASEAAGPPPDCKPGCASCCHARVEVSDPEALHIGACLRQLPAPEQQALIGRLRAKARDEGASLRQRLPCAFLRDGLCSIYAIRPAVCRKAHSLSAQACQSGADDIPQDLNRVIRCEVLMAGTREAYDSVGLPASCHELSAAVLAALDRDALADWHRGKPLLETPQP
;
A
#
# COMPACT_ATOMS: atom_id res chain seq x y z
N MET A 1 4.30 -25.31 3.15
CA MET A 1 2.82 -25.21 3.15
C MET A 1 2.34 -25.14 4.60
N LEU A 2 1.38 -24.28 4.92
CA LEU A 2 0.82 -24.16 6.28
C LEU A 2 -0.04 -25.38 6.66
N SER A 3 0.05 -25.81 7.90
CA SER A 3 -0.81 -26.81 8.53
C SER A 3 -2.26 -26.31 8.65
N PRO A 4 -3.25 -27.20 8.85
CA PRO A 4 -4.64 -26.79 9.08
C PRO A 4 -4.82 -25.85 10.28
N GLU A 5 -4.05 -26.06 11.34
CA GLU A 5 -4.08 -25.21 12.53
C GLU A 5 -3.52 -23.82 12.24
N GLU A 6 -2.37 -23.73 11.58
CA GLU A 6 -1.76 -22.44 11.20
C GLU A 6 -2.67 -21.65 10.26
N LYS A 7 -3.34 -22.32 9.31
CA LYS A 7 -4.33 -21.68 8.44
C LYS A 7 -5.49 -21.10 9.24
N ARG A 8 -6.02 -21.86 10.21
CA ARG A 8 -7.11 -21.40 11.07
C ARG A 8 -6.68 -20.21 11.93
N GLN A 9 -5.51 -20.27 12.56
CA GLN A 9 -4.97 -19.16 13.35
C GLN A 9 -4.82 -17.88 12.50
N LEU A 10 -4.33 -18.01 11.26
CA LEU A 10 -4.22 -16.89 10.33
C LEU A 10 -5.59 -16.28 9.99
N GLN A 11 -6.58 -17.13 9.70
CA GLN A 11 -7.96 -16.73 9.41
C GLN A 11 -8.63 -16.05 10.61
N ASP A 12 -8.45 -16.59 11.81
CA ASP A 12 -8.98 -16.02 13.06
C ASP A 12 -8.37 -14.63 13.31
N ALA A 13 -7.05 -14.48 13.09
CA ALA A 13 -6.36 -13.20 13.23
C ALA A 13 -6.85 -12.15 12.21
N MET A 14 -7.00 -12.53 10.94
CA MET A 14 -7.58 -11.67 9.90
C MET A 14 -9.01 -11.26 10.26
N THR A 15 -9.84 -12.20 10.72
CA THR A 15 -11.21 -11.94 11.16
C THR A 15 -11.24 -10.95 12.33
N ALA A 16 -10.35 -11.09 13.31
CA ALA A 16 -10.27 -10.17 14.44
C ALA A 16 -9.83 -8.76 14.03
N VAL A 17 -8.96 -8.61 13.03
CA VAL A 17 -8.65 -7.30 12.43
C VAL A 17 -9.88 -6.76 11.71
N ARG A 18 -10.52 -7.57 10.86
CA ARG A 18 -11.71 -7.19 10.08
C ARG A 18 -12.81 -6.62 10.96
N LEU A 19 -13.18 -7.33 12.03
CA LEU A 19 -14.26 -6.91 12.95
C LEU A 19 -13.96 -5.57 13.63
N ARG A 20 -12.72 -5.36 14.10
CA ARG A 20 -12.33 -4.11 14.76
C ARG A 20 -12.29 -2.95 13.76
N ALA A 21 -11.73 -3.17 12.59
CA ALA A 21 -11.67 -2.16 11.54
C ALA A 21 -13.06 -1.82 11.00
N SER A 22 -13.95 -2.79 10.80
CA SER A 22 -15.31 -2.55 10.31
C SER A 22 -16.14 -1.77 11.31
N GLN A 23 -15.95 -2.04 12.62
CA GLN A 23 -16.57 -1.24 13.67
C GLN A 23 -16.07 0.20 13.63
N ALA A 24 -14.76 0.45 13.51
CA ALA A 24 -14.23 1.81 13.42
C ALA A 24 -14.72 2.55 12.16
N LEU A 25 -14.72 1.87 11.01
CA LEU A 25 -15.22 2.40 9.75
C LEU A 25 -16.73 2.69 9.78
N GLY A 26 -17.53 1.86 10.46
CA GLY A 26 -18.97 2.10 10.64
C GLY A 26 -19.30 3.36 11.45
N HIS A 27 -18.34 3.88 12.22
CA HIS A 27 -18.46 5.16 12.93
C HIS A 27 -17.86 6.34 12.14
N ALA A 28 -17.32 6.12 10.94
CA ALA A 28 -16.77 7.19 10.13
C ALA A 28 -17.91 8.09 9.61
N ASN A 29 -17.81 9.39 9.91
CA ASN A 29 -18.73 10.41 9.46
C ASN A 29 -18.28 10.97 8.09
N GLY A 30 -18.48 10.16 7.05
CA GLY A 30 -18.27 10.54 5.66
C GLY A 30 -16.91 10.12 5.07
N ALA A 31 -16.78 10.38 3.76
CA ALA A 31 -15.70 9.84 2.92
C ALA A 31 -14.29 10.19 3.41
N ALA A 32 -14.07 11.42 3.86
CA ALA A 32 -12.75 11.86 4.32
C ALA A 32 -12.28 11.09 5.56
N GLN A 33 -13.18 10.82 6.52
CA GLN A 33 -12.83 10.06 7.73
C GLN A 33 -12.62 8.57 7.40
N ALA A 34 -13.42 8.01 6.50
CA ALA A 34 -13.24 6.65 6.02
C ALA A 34 -11.87 6.46 5.33
N VAL A 35 -11.43 7.42 4.50
CA VAL A 35 -10.08 7.42 3.91
C VAL A 35 -9.01 7.64 4.99
N ALA A 36 -9.23 8.52 5.96
CA ALA A 36 -8.26 8.79 7.03
C ALA A 36 -7.95 7.56 7.90
N PHE A 37 -8.83 6.56 7.93
CA PHE A 37 -8.58 5.28 8.61
C PHE A 37 -7.35 4.53 8.08
N VAL A 38 -6.90 4.82 6.84
CA VAL A 38 -5.59 4.37 6.33
C VAL A 38 -4.44 4.74 7.27
N GLY A 39 -4.52 5.88 7.97
CA GLY A 39 -3.54 6.28 8.98
C GLY A 39 -3.48 5.31 10.17
N THR A 40 -4.62 4.73 10.57
CA THR A 40 -4.66 3.70 11.61
C THR A 40 -3.98 2.41 11.14
N LEU A 41 -4.20 2.00 9.88
CA LEU A 41 -3.47 0.88 9.29
C LEU A 41 -1.96 1.15 9.29
N HIS A 42 -1.53 2.33 8.84
CA HIS A 42 -0.12 2.72 8.83
C HIS A 42 0.52 2.66 10.22
N GLY A 43 -0.14 3.21 11.25
CA GLY A 43 0.36 3.17 12.63
C GLY A 43 0.48 1.74 13.17
N ASN A 44 -0.48 0.86 12.87
CA ASN A 44 -0.42 -0.55 13.27
C ASN A 44 0.74 -1.30 12.57
N LEU A 45 0.99 -1.01 11.29
CA LEU A 45 2.12 -1.57 10.56
C LEU A 45 3.45 -1.07 11.13
N ASP A 46 3.57 0.23 11.43
CA ASP A 46 4.76 0.79 12.06
C ASP A 46 5.05 0.13 13.41
N ALA A 47 4.01 -0.12 14.23
CA ALA A 47 4.16 -0.84 15.49
C ALA A 47 4.67 -2.29 15.31
N VAL A 48 4.22 -3.00 14.27
CA VAL A 48 4.74 -4.34 13.93
C VAL A 48 6.22 -4.26 13.52
N ILE A 49 6.58 -3.27 12.71
CA ILE A 49 7.95 -3.07 12.22
C ILE A 49 8.89 -2.78 13.39
N THR A 50 8.54 -1.83 14.26
CA THR A 50 9.33 -1.50 15.45
C THR A 50 9.51 -2.71 16.37
N ALA A 51 8.45 -3.49 16.59
CA ALA A 51 8.53 -4.70 17.41
C ALA A 51 9.42 -5.79 16.79
N SER A 52 9.37 -5.96 15.47
CA SER A 52 10.22 -6.91 14.72
C SER A 52 11.69 -6.51 14.79
N GLU A 53 12.02 -5.23 14.58
CA GLU A 53 13.40 -4.73 14.65
C GLU A 53 14.00 -4.83 16.06
N ALA A 54 13.17 -4.77 17.10
CA ALA A 54 13.62 -4.98 18.48
C ALA A 54 13.86 -6.46 18.83
N ALA A 55 13.21 -7.39 18.12
CA ALA A 55 13.24 -8.82 18.42
C ALA A 55 14.13 -9.64 17.47
N GLY A 56 14.46 -9.10 16.30
CA GLY A 56 15.21 -9.79 15.24
C GLY A 56 16.29 -8.91 14.61
N PRO A 57 16.98 -9.42 13.58
CA PRO A 57 17.95 -8.62 12.86
C PRO A 57 17.25 -7.45 12.15
N PRO A 58 17.82 -6.23 12.20
CA PRO A 58 17.27 -5.11 11.45
C PRO A 58 17.39 -5.36 9.95
N PRO A 59 16.50 -4.78 9.12
CA PRO A 59 16.67 -4.78 7.68
C PRO A 59 18.04 -4.23 7.25
N ASP A 60 18.63 -4.81 6.21
CA ASP A 60 19.91 -4.36 5.65
C ASP A 60 19.75 -3.10 4.76
N CYS A 61 18.51 -2.78 4.37
CA CYS A 61 18.20 -1.57 3.64
C CYS A 61 18.37 -0.31 4.50
N LYS A 62 18.97 0.73 3.92
CA LYS A 62 19.19 2.05 4.55
C LYS A 62 18.55 3.16 3.70
N PRO A 63 18.37 4.39 4.21
CA PRO A 63 18.01 5.53 3.38
C PRO A 63 18.92 5.61 2.13
N GLY A 64 18.31 5.77 0.95
CA GLY A 64 19.01 5.71 -0.34
C GLY A 64 18.97 4.33 -1.02
N CYS A 65 18.55 3.26 -0.32
CA CYS A 65 18.24 1.98 -0.96
C CYS A 65 16.90 2.06 -1.71
N ALA A 66 16.93 1.99 -3.04
CA ALA A 66 15.76 2.13 -3.89
C ALA A 66 15.30 0.82 -4.56
N SER A 67 15.80 -0.35 -4.14
CA SER A 67 15.47 -1.63 -4.81
C SER A 67 13.97 -1.94 -4.82
N CYS A 68 13.26 -1.69 -3.70
CA CYS A 68 11.81 -1.85 -3.64
C CYS A 68 11.05 -0.79 -4.45
N CYS A 69 11.65 0.38 -4.68
CA CYS A 69 11.06 1.43 -5.52
C CYS A 69 11.08 1.11 -7.02
N HIS A 70 11.71 0.00 -7.42
CA HIS A 70 11.68 -0.53 -8.78
C HIS A 70 10.84 -1.81 -8.88
N ALA A 71 10.15 -2.18 -7.80
CA ALA A 71 9.14 -3.24 -7.84
C ALA A 71 7.79 -2.65 -8.26
N ARG A 72 6.94 -3.47 -8.88
CA ARG A 72 5.54 -3.13 -9.12
C ARG A 72 4.80 -3.11 -7.77
N VAL A 73 4.04 -2.05 -7.55
CA VAL A 73 3.34 -1.79 -6.28
C VAL A 73 1.85 -1.71 -6.56
N GLU A 74 1.07 -2.45 -5.79
CA GLU A 74 -0.38 -2.36 -5.79
C GLU A 74 -0.86 -1.74 -4.48
N VAL A 75 -1.87 -0.88 -4.56
CA VAL A 75 -2.47 -0.16 -3.44
C VAL A 75 -3.97 -0.27 -3.47
N SER A 76 -4.59 -0.26 -2.29
CA SER A 76 -6.05 -0.25 -2.19
C SER A 76 -6.65 1.10 -2.58
N ASP A 77 -7.91 1.10 -3.01
CA ASP A 77 -8.68 2.32 -3.28
C ASP A 77 -8.56 3.41 -2.17
N PRO A 78 -8.78 3.10 -0.87
CA PRO A 78 -8.63 4.10 0.19
C PRO A 78 -7.19 4.62 0.34
N GLU A 79 -6.15 3.80 0.11
CA GLU A 79 -4.75 4.26 0.12
C GLU A 79 -4.46 5.21 -1.04
N ALA A 80 -4.97 4.91 -2.24
CA ALA A 80 -4.83 5.79 -3.40
C ALA A 80 -5.55 7.13 -3.18
N LEU A 81 -6.75 7.11 -2.59
CA LEU A 81 -7.48 8.33 -2.19
C LEU A 81 -6.73 9.13 -1.13
N HIS A 82 -6.12 8.46 -0.14
CA HIS A 82 -5.30 9.10 0.89
C HIS A 82 -4.10 9.82 0.26
N ILE A 83 -3.38 9.14 -0.64
CA ILE A 83 -2.25 9.70 -1.39
C ILE A 83 -2.74 10.87 -2.25
N GLY A 84 -3.78 10.69 -3.07
CA GLY A 84 -4.36 11.74 -3.91
C GLY A 84 -4.79 12.99 -3.13
N ALA A 85 -5.33 12.83 -1.92
CA ALA A 85 -5.65 13.93 -1.04
C ALA A 85 -4.40 14.73 -0.62
N CYS A 86 -3.28 14.07 -0.32
CA CYS A 86 -2.01 14.75 -0.03
C CYS A 86 -1.42 15.44 -1.27
N LEU A 87 -1.50 14.80 -2.44
CA LEU A 87 -1.01 15.40 -3.70
C LEU A 87 -1.78 16.67 -4.07
N ARG A 88 -3.07 16.76 -3.71
CA ARG A 88 -3.90 17.96 -3.89
C ARG A 88 -3.40 19.17 -3.09
N GLN A 89 -2.62 18.95 -2.03
CA GLN A 89 -2.06 20.03 -1.20
C GLN A 89 -0.70 20.54 -1.70
N LEU A 90 -0.10 19.89 -2.71
CA LEU A 90 1.17 20.32 -3.27
C LEU A 90 1.01 21.61 -4.11
N PRO A 91 2.05 22.46 -4.19
CA PRO A 91 2.09 23.57 -5.14
C PRO A 91 1.85 23.09 -6.57
N ALA A 92 1.11 23.88 -7.37
CA ALA A 92 0.70 23.49 -8.71
C ALA A 92 1.85 23.00 -9.63
N PRO A 93 3.05 23.63 -9.65
CA PRO A 93 4.17 23.12 -10.46
C PRO A 93 4.65 21.74 -10.03
N GLU A 94 4.77 21.50 -8.72
CA GLU A 94 5.22 20.22 -8.17
C GLU A 94 4.19 19.12 -8.41
N GLN A 95 2.92 19.45 -8.20
CA GLN A 95 1.80 18.56 -8.47
C GLN A 95 1.76 18.15 -9.95
N GLN A 96 1.85 19.10 -10.88
CA GLN A 96 1.85 18.82 -12.32
C GLN A 96 3.04 17.94 -12.73
N ALA A 97 4.23 18.23 -12.20
CA ALA A 97 5.41 17.41 -12.47
C ALA A 97 5.26 15.97 -11.96
N LEU A 98 4.65 15.77 -10.78
CA LEU A 98 4.39 14.45 -10.21
C LEU A 98 3.31 13.70 -10.99
N ILE A 99 2.23 14.36 -11.39
CA ILE A 99 1.19 13.79 -12.28
C ILE A 99 1.80 13.35 -13.61
N GLY A 100 2.73 14.14 -14.18
CA GLY A 100 3.47 13.76 -15.38
C GLY A 100 4.24 12.44 -15.22
N ARG A 101 4.92 12.25 -14.08
CA ARG A 101 5.64 11.00 -13.77
C ARG A 101 4.69 9.82 -13.56
N LEU A 102 3.58 10.03 -12.85
CA LEU A 102 2.54 9.00 -12.65
C LEU A 102 1.98 8.53 -13.99
N ARG A 103 1.67 9.46 -14.92
CA ARG A 103 1.17 9.14 -16.26
C ARG A 103 2.21 8.39 -17.09
N ALA A 104 3.48 8.78 -17.02
CA ALA A 104 4.55 8.05 -17.70
C ALA A 104 4.63 6.60 -17.20
N LYS A 105 4.71 6.43 -15.87
CA LYS A 105 4.81 5.12 -15.22
C LYS A 105 3.62 4.20 -15.55
N ALA A 106 2.39 4.72 -15.45
CA ALA A 106 1.17 3.95 -15.72
C ALA A 106 1.06 3.50 -17.18
N ARG A 107 1.54 4.31 -18.15
CA ARG A 107 1.57 3.91 -19.58
C ARG A 107 2.55 2.78 -19.83
N ASP A 108 3.73 2.85 -19.23
CA ASP A 108 4.82 1.92 -19.53
C ASP A 108 4.61 0.54 -18.87
N GLU A 109 3.96 0.48 -17.69
CA GLU A 109 3.61 -0.80 -17.06
C GLU A 109 2.56 -1.61 -17.81
N GLY A 110 1.68 -0.95 -18.57
CA GLY A 110 0.76 -1.64 -19.48
C GLY A 110 1.46 -2.31 -20.66
N ALA A 111 2.71 -1.94 -20.97
CA ALA A 111 3.45 -2.42 -22.13
C ALA A 111 4.41 -3.59 -21.82
N SER A 112 4.92 -3.72 -20.59
CA SER A 112 5.80 -4.84 -20.21
C SER A 112 5.93 -5.00 -18.69
N LEU A 113 5.40 -6.11 -18.15
CA LEU A 113 5.57 -6.52 -16.75
C LEU A 113 7.04 -6.81 -16.36
N ARG A 114 7.97 -6.85 -17.33
CA ARG A 114 9.39 -7.15 -17.10
C ARG A 114 10.25 -5.91 -16.86
N GLN A 115 9.76 -4.70 -17.11
CA GLN A 115 10.56 -3.49 -16.90
C GLN A 115 10.46 -3.01 -15.44
N ARG A 116 11.58 -3.05 -14.73
CA ARG A 116 11.75 -2.51 -13.37
C ARG A 116 11.89 -0.99 -13.40
N LEU A 117 10.86 -0.29 -13.88
CA LEU A 117 10.86 1.17 -13.94
C LEU A 117 10.80 1.76 -12.53
N PRO A 118 11.50 2.89 -12.28
CA PRO A 118 11.44 3.55 -11.00
C PRO A 118 10.01 4.04 -10.71
N CYS A 119 9.58 3.90 -9.47
CA CYS A 119 8.34 4.45 -8.95
C CYS A 119 8.27 5.97 -9.21
N ALA A 120 7.08 6.48 -9.55
CA ALA A 120 6.87 7.90 -9.84
C ALA A 120 7.21 8.85 -8.66
N PHE A 121 7.24 8.30 -7.43
CA PHE A 121 7.58 9.01 -6.20
C PHE A 121 9.07 8.90 -5.82
N LEU A 122 9.91 8.18 -6.57
CA LEU A 122 11.34 8.11 -6.31
C LEU A 122 12.02 9.40 -6.82
N ARG A 123 12.72 10.11 -5.94
CA ARG A 123 13.47 11.34 -6.22
C ARG A 123 14.80 11.28 -5.48
N ASP A 124 15.90 11.40 -6.22
CA ASP A 124 17.26 11.42 -5.66
C ASP A 124 17.55 10.24 -4.71
N GLY A 125 17.05 9.05 -5.06
CA GLY A 125 17.20 7.82 -4.26
C GLY A 125 16.27 7.73 -3.04
N LEU A 126 15.38 8.70 -2.83
CA LEU A 126 14.46 8.77 -1.69
C LEU A 126 12.99 8.80 -2.14
N CYS A 127 12.10 8.28 -1.31
CA CYS A 127 10.67 8.34 -1.56
C CYS A 127 10.12 9.72 -1.19
N SER A 128 9.59 10.47 -2.16
CA SER A 128 9.03 11.81 -1.94
C SER A 128 7.75 11.81 -1.10
N ILE A 129 7.13 10.64 -0.90
CA ILE A 129 5.93 10.46 -0.07
C ILE A 129 6.18 9.52 1.12
N TYR A 130 7.43 9.42 1.60
CA TYR A 130 7.83 8.41 2.59
C TYR A 130 6.90 8.32 3.82
N ALA A 131 6.42 9.46 4.33
CA ALA A 131 5.52 9.50 5.48
C ALA A 131 4.15 8.83 5.22
N ILE A 132 3.62 8.99 4.01
CA ILE A 132 2.32 8.44 3.58
C ILE A 132 2.49 7.25 2.63
N ARG A 133 3.68 6.62 2.61
CA ARG A 133 3.94 5.48 1.73
C ARG A 133 2.91 4.36 2.00
N PRO A 134 2.40 3.69 0.94
CA PRO A 134 1.40 2.65 1.09
C PRO A 134 1.85 1.52 2.02
N ALA A 135 0.89 0.77 2.56
CA ALA A 135 1.09 -0.37 3.43
C ALA A 135 2.08 -1.39 2.88
N VAL A 136 1.98 -1.72 1.58
CA VAL A 136 2.91 -2.67 0.93
C VAL A 136 4.35 -2.14 0.91
N CYS A 137 4.54 -0.85 0.64
CA CYS A 137 5.85 -0.18 0.68
C CYS A 137 6.39 -0.04 2.11
N ARG A 138 5.50 0.15 3.09
CA ARG A 138 5.85 0.24 4.51
C ARG A 138 6.33 -1.11 5.06
N LYS A 139 5.67 -2.19 4.68
CA LYS A 139 6.03 -3.57 5.04
C LYS A 139 7.31 -4.05 4.34
N ALA A 140 7.55 -3.64 3.10
CA ALA A 140 8.68 -4.08 2.30
C ALA A 140 10.03 -3.89 3.02
N HIS A 141 10.82 -4.95 3.09
CA HIS A 141 12.16 -4.97 3.68
C HIS A 141 12.97 -6.15 3.11
N SER A 142 14.26 -6.17 3.43
CA SER A 142 15.15 -7.30 3.16
C SER A 142 16.24 -7.36 4.23
N LEU A 143 16.64 -8.57 4.60
CA LEU A 143 17.81 -8.87 5.44
C LEU A 143 19.10 -8.98 4.62
N SER A 144 19.04 -8.75 3.30
CA SER A 144 20.19 -8.71 2.39
C SER A 144 19.98 -7.68 1.28
N ALA A 145 20.73 -6.57 1.34
CA ALA A 145 20.74 -5.58 0.26
C ALA A 145 21.32 -6.16 -1.03
N GLN A 146 22.28 -7.08 -0.92
CA GLN A 146 22.87 -7.76 -2.07
C GLN A 146 21.83 -8.59 -2.84
N ALA A 147 20.98 -9.36 -2.15
CA ALA A 147 19.91 -10.14 -2.79
C ALA A 147 18.92 -9.23 -3.55
N CYS A 148 18.59 -8.08 -2.99
CA CYS A 148 17.75 -7.08 -3.66
C CYS A 148 18.39 -6.51 -4.93
N GLN A 149 19.70 -6.25 -4.90
CA GLN A 149 20.45 -5.66 -6.00
C GLN A 149 20.68 -6.65 -7.15
N SER A 150 20.97 -7.91 -6.81
CA SER A 150 21.10 -8.98 -7.82
C SER A 150 19.77 -9.39 -8.44
N GLY A 151 18.65 -9.00 -7.83
CA GLY A 151 17.32 -9.44 -8.25
C GLY A 151 17.12 -10.93 -8.00
N ALA A 152 17.62 -11.44 -6.86
CA ALA A 152 17.45 -12.82 -6.47
C ALA A 152 15.96 -13.22 -6.43
N ASP A 153 15.67 -14.47 -6.78
CA ASP A 153 14.32 -15.02 -6.74
C ASP A 153 13.74 -15.03 -5.33
N ASP A 154 14.61 -15.24 -4.33
CA ASP A 154 14.27 -15.16 -2.92
C ASP A 154 14.95 -13.94 -2.29
N ILE A 155 14.14 -13.08 -1.69
CA ILE A 155 14.59 -11.90 -0.96
C ILE A 155 14.43 -12.21 0.53
N PRO A 156 15.54 -12.41 1.28
CA PRO A 156 15.47 -12.76 2.69
C PRO A 156 14.68 -11.73 3.50
N GLN A 157 13.65 -12.16 4.21
CA GLN A 157 12.75 -11.30 4.99
C GLN A 157 12.51 -11.89 6.38
N ASP A 158 12.13 -11.04 7.33
CA ASP A 158 11.53 -11.49 8.58
C ASP A 158 10.08 -11.95 8.30
N LEU A 159 9.89 -13.27 8.30
CA LEU A 159 8.59 -13.88 8.03
C LEU A 159 7.52 -13.49 9.07
N ASN A 160 7.89 -13.27 10.33
CA ASN A 160 6.94 -12.86 11.37
C ASN A 160 6.40 -11.45 11.06
N ARG A 161 7.28 -10.52 10.68
CA ARG A 161 6.91 -9.19 10.21
C ARG A 161 6.00 -9.27 8.98
N VAL A 162 6.35 -10.09 7.99
CA VAL A 162 5.54 -10.27 6.78
C VAL A 162 4.12 -10.72 7.16
N ILE A 163 4.00 -11.84 7.89
CA ILE A 163 2.70 -12.43 8.24
C ILE A 163 1.83 -11.44 9.03
N ARG A 164 2.38 -10.80 10.06
CA ARG A 164 1.62 -9.86 10.91
C ARG A 164 1.14 -8.63 10.13
N CYS A 165 1.98 -8.11 9.23
CA CYS A 165 1.57 -7.02 8.36
C CYS A 165 0.51 -7.46 7.34
N GLU A 166 0.61 -8.66 6.76
CA GLU A 166 -0.41 -9.18 5.85
C GLU A 166 -1.77 -9.36 6.53
N VAL A 167 -1.79 -9.86 7.77
CA VAL A 167 -3.02 -9.96 8.57
C VAL A 167 -3.70 -8.60 8.74
N LEU A 168 -2.91 -7.56 9.06
CA LEU A 168 -3.42 -6.20 9.20
C LEU A 168 -3.96 -5.65 7.87
N MET A 169 -3.21 -5.82 6.79
CA MET A 169 -3.57 -5.33 5.46
C MET A 169 -4.83 -6.03 4.94
N ALA A 170 -4.87 -7.37 4.96
CA ALA A 170 -5.98 -8.15 4.45
C ALA A 170 -7.25 -7.95 5.29
N GLY A 171 -7.15 -8.01 6.62
CA GLY A 171 -8.30 -7.77 7.49
C GLY A 171 -8.85 -6.35 7.37
N THR A 172 -8.00 -5.34 7.19
CA THR A 172 -8.44 -3.95 6.96
C THR A 172 -9.14 -3.79 5.61
N ARG A 173 -8.62 -4.43 4.55
CA ARG A 173 -9.26 -4.43 3.23
C ARG A 173 -10.65 -5.07 3.27
N GLU A 174 -10.75 -6.25 3.88
CA GLU A 174 -12.06 -6.91 4.08
C GLU A 174 -13.01 -6.08 4.95
N ALA A 175 -12.47 -5.27 5.87
CA ALA A 175 -13.30 -4.39 6.69
C ALA A 175 -13.95 -3.28 5.88
N TYR A 176 -13.20 -2.62 4.98
CA TYR A 176 -13.74 -1.66 4.02
C TYR A 176 -14.85 -2.30 3.17
N ASP A 177 -14.55 -3.45 2.55
CA ASP A 177 -15.52 -4.15 1.71
C ASP A 177 -16.80 -4.51 2.51
N SER A 178 -16.66 -4.92 3.78
CA SER A 178 -17.80 -5.29 4.64
C SER A 178 -18.72 -4.13 5.03
N VAL A 179 -18.25 -2.88 4.91
CA VAL A 179 -19.06 -1.68 5.14
C VAL A 179 -19.48 -1.00 3.84
N GLY A 180 -19.32 -1.67 2.69
CA GLY A 180 -19.73 -1.18 1.37
C GLY A 180 -18.78 -0.14 0.76
N LEU A 181 -17.55 -0.03 1.28
CA LEU A 181 -16.50 0.83 0.75
C LEU A 181 -15.51 -0.03 -0.04
N PRO A 182 -15.38 0.14 -1.37
CA PRO A 182 -14.48 -0.69 -2.16
C PRO A 182 -13.04 -0.57 -1.67
N ALA A 183 -12.33 -1.69 -1.53
CA ALA A 183 -10.90 -1.67 -1.25
C ALA A 183 -10.12 -2.56 -2.23
N SER A 184 -10.51 -2.50 -3.50
CA SER A 184 -9.82 -3.19 -4.58
C SER A 184 -8.39 -2.67 -4.75
N CYS A 185 -7.46 -3.57 -5.08
CA CYS A 185 -6.05 -3.23 -5.23
C CYS A 185 -5.71 -3.01 -6.70
N HIS A 186 -5.01 -1.92 -6.98
CA HIS A 186 -4.62 -1.50 -8.33
C HIS A 186 -3.16 -1.05 -8.35
N GLU A 187 -2.53 -1.02 -9.53
CA GLU A 187 -1.18 -0.45 -9.65
C GLU A 187 -1.16 1.00 -9.15
N LEU A 188 -0.16 1.33 -8.32
CA LEU A 188 -0.03 2.57 -7.59
C LEU A 188 -0.25 3.83 -8.45
N SER A 189 0.42 3.90 -9.60
CA SER A 189 0.41 5.08 -10.46
C SER A 189 -0.97 5.28 -11.10
N ALA A 190 -1.58 4.20 -11.60
CA ALA A 190 -2.93 4.21 -12.14
C ALA A 190 -3.97 4.57 -11.07
N ALA A 191 -3.89 3.95 -9.88
CA ALA A 191 -4.81 4.18 -8.77
C ALA A 191 -4.77 5.63 -8.28
N VAL A 192 -3.57 6.19 -8.11
CA VAL A 192 -3.41 7.58 -7.66
C VAL A 192 -3.91 8.56 -8.73
N LEU A 193 -3.71 8.27 -10.02
CA LEU A 193 -4.27 9.09 -11.10
C LEU A 193 -5.80 9.09 -11.06
N ALA A 194 -6.43 7.93 -10.85
CA ALA A 194 -7.88 7.84 -10.69
C ALA A 194 -8.38 8.61 -9.46
N ALA A 195 -7.68 8.50 -8.33
CA ALA A 195 -7.99 9.21 -7.09
C ALA A 195 -7.88 10.75 -7.18
N LEU A 196 -7.17 11.27 -8.18
CA LEU A 196 -7.04 12.71 -8.44
C LEU A 196 -8.24 13.31 -9.18
N ASP A 197 -9.12 12.49 -9.75
CA ASP A 197 -10.38 12.97 -10.31
C ASP A 197 -11.22 13.70 -9.25
N ARG A 198 -11.97 14.71 -9.68
CA ARG A 198 -12.75 15.59 -8.78
C ARG A 198 -13.80 14.80 -8.00
N ASP A 199 -14.43 13.82 -8.65
CA ASP A 199 -15.59 13.11 -8.11
C ASP A 199 -15.21 11.75 -7.50
N ALA A 200 -13.96 11.31 -7.68
CA ALA A 200 -13.45 10.01 -7.22
C ALA A 200 -13.78 9.69 -5.76
N LEU A 201 -13.59 10.65 -4.84
CA LEU A 201 -13.88 10.43 -3.42
C LEU A 201 -15.37 10.20 -3.15
N ALA A 202 -16.23 10.97 -3.83
CA ALA A 202 -17.68 10.88 -3.66
C ALA A 202 -18.24 9.62 -4.32
N ASP A 203 -17.74 9.27 -5.51
CA ASP A 203 -18.05 8.01 -6.21
C ASP A 203 -17.64 6.80 -5.38
N TRP A 204 -16.42 6.80 -4.84
CA TRP A 204 -15.91 5.73 -3.99
C TRP A 204 -16.75 5.52 -2.74
N HIS A 205 -17.12 6.60 -2.06
CA HIS A 205 -17.97 6.52 -0.88
C HIS A 205 -19.41 6.06 -1.18
N ARG A 206 -19.84 6.07 -2.46
CA ARG A 206 -21.10 5.48 -2.92
C ARG A 206 -20.97 4.01 -3.32
N GLY A 207 -19.80 3.39 -3.15
CA GLY A 207 -19.58 1.98 -3.46
C GLY A 207 -18.94 1.72 -4.82
N LYS A 208 -18.46 2.75 -5.54
CA LYS A 208 -17.83 2.59 -6.86
C LYS A 208 -16.29 2.50 -6.72
N PRO A 209 -15.62 1.42 -7.14
CA PRO A 209 -14.16 1.35 -7.06
C PRO A 209 -13.49 2.43 -7.92
N LEU A 210 -12.24 2.79 -7.63
CA LEU A 210 -11.53 3.83 -8.40
C LEU A 210 -11.27 3.39 -9.84
N LEU A 211 -10.96 2.10 -10.00
CA LEU A 211 -10.68 1.45 -11.26
C LEU A 211 -11.41 0.11 -11.29
N GLU A 212 -11.81 -0.31 -12.48
CA GLU A 212 -12.32 -1.66 -12.66
C GLU A 212 -11.17 -2.66 -12.52
N THR A 213 -11.36 -3.70 -11.72
CA THR A 213 -10.42 -4.81 -11.70
C THR A 213 -10.53 -5.53 -13.05
N PRO A 214 -9.43 -5.82 -13.77
CA PRO A 214 -9.51 -6.65 -14.96
C PRO A 214 -10.23 -7.95 -14.61
N GLN A 215 -11.25 -8.32 -15.39
CA GLN A 215 -11.82 -9.66 -15.27
C GLN A 215 -10.70 -10.68 -15.55
N PRO A 216 -10.59 -11.75 -14.74
CA PRO A 216 -9.52 -12.74 -14.87
C PRO A 216 -9.50 -13.42 -16.24
#